data_AF-A0AAV5UI17-F1
#
_entry.id   AF-A0AAV5UI17-F1
#
_cell.length_a   1.000
_cell.length_b   1.000
_cell.length_c   1.000
_cell.angle_alpha   90.00
_cell.angle_beta   90.00
_cell.angle_gamma   90.00
#
_symmetry.space_group_name_H-M   'P 1'
#
loop_
_entity.id
_entity.type
_entity.pdbx_description
1 polymer ?
#
loop_
_entity_poly.entity_id
_entity_poly.type
_entity_poly.pdbx_seq_one_letter_code
_entity_poly.pdbx_strand_id
1 'polypeptide(L)'
;QMVRRIRLICTLGITACMAVTLCLLFTLEDYYLIGNLRILTTWSDGVQALPEKLERPREKEMCKEHHIAMVLGGYKVVNRASALFKSILYHHRGPLVFHFITDEQSREVLPNLFDTWKLPSVRFHIYDMEKYKSRVDWIPNAHYSAVYGLMKLIIPDILPVDVEEVLLLDSDVIVLNDFSPVFDAFTGTNDSTLFAMAENNSPWYTQATATKQRWPARGRGFNSGVVLVHTARMRRANWTEMWRVETELRIKEFGKLQLADQDVFNVLALSHPNMIVVLPCEYNVQLGGQSQPVRCQKDDRLVKIAHFNSPQKMKMKSKYVVHYAQKYAVYQSMDGYVFRLREECAPDNSTSTLLNDLIEENDSECGDLFTSILTKYRTHLYFNGFTPSTDSGDVTLVTQLSVDRFGIFDKVLTSWEGPVSAVVYCTDAELSQIEEFMKVSRLARGRHNIAMHAVFKTGKYYPINYLRNVALNASKTDFAYLSDVDFIPFQGLYQNLRSVVESVNMTKKALVVPAFEIASSERLHFPKTREELIKEWDEGRVRPFRTDILPASHNVRDCAKWKD
;
A
#
# COMPACT_ATOMS: atom_id res chain seq x y z
N GLN A 1 14.09 14.96 -52.43
CA GLN A 1 14.44 14.37 -53.74
C GLN A 1 14.31 12.85 -53.64
N MET A 2 13.64 12.27 -54.64
CA MET A 2 13.47 10.82 -54.94
C MET A 2 12.68 9.92 -53.98
N VAL A 3 11.38 9.85 -54.30
CA VAL A 3 10.48 8.70 -54.21
C VAL A 3 11.03 7.50 -55.01
N ARG A 4 10.90 6.25 -54.53
CA ARG A 4 10.20 5.14 -55.26
C ARG A 4 10.23 3.74 -54.61
N ARG A 5 8.99 3.21 -54.48
CA ARG A 5 8.51 1.81 -54.63
C ARG A 5 8.88 0.85 -53.50
N ILE A 6 7.91 0.18 -52.85
CA ILE A 6 7.19 -1.00 -53.38
C ILE A 6 5.70 -0.99 -52.95
N ARG A 7 4.86 -1.58 -53.83
CA ARG A 7 3.40 -1.64 -53.79
C ARG A 7 2.85 -2.75 -52.88
N LEU A 8 1.66 -2.46 -52.37
CA LEU A 8 0.61 -3.32 -51.82
C LEU A 8 0.43 -4.66 -52.55
N ILE A 9 0.32 -5.76 -51.81
CA ILE A 9 -0.47 -6.96 -52.18
C ILE A 9 -1.30 -7.37 -50.95
N CYS A 10 -2.59 -7.08 -51.00
CA CYS A 10 -3.60 -7.68 -50.14
C CYS A 10 -4.34 -8.74 -50.98
N THR A 11 -4.20 -10.02 -50.65
CA THR A 11 -5.28 -11.03 -50.75
C THR A 11 -4.86 -12.37 -50.14
N LEU A 12 -5.66 -12.79 -49.14
CA LEU A 12 -6.16 -14.14 -48.84
C LEU A 12 -5.19 -15.33 -48.70
N GLY A 13 -5.13 -15.86 -47.47
CA GLY A 13 -4.76 -17.24 -47.15
C GLY A 13 -5.46 -17.69 -45.86
N ILE A 14 -6.60 -18.35 -46.01
CA ILE A 14 -7.36 -19.06 -44.96
C ILE A 14 -6.70 -20.44 -44.72
N THR A 15 -6.97 -21.02 -43.54
CA THR A 15 -6.71 -22.40 -43.01
C THR A 15 -5.41 -22.59 -42.22
N ALA A 16 -5.38 -23.25 -41.05
CA ALA A 16 -6.41 -23.74 -40.12
C ALA A 16 -5.69 -24.17 -38.83
N CYS A 17 -6.22 -23.83 -37.65
CA CYS A 17 -5.98 -24.59 -36.43
C CYS A 17 -7.32 -24.82 -35.74
N MET A 18 -7.76 -26.08 -35.78
CA MET A 18 -8.92 -26.59 -35.05
C MET A 18 -8.69 -26.44 -33.54
N ALA A 19 -9.45 -25.54 -32.91
CA ALA A 19 -9.85 -25.71 -31.52
C ALA A 19 -11.26 -26.30 -31.54
N VAL A 20 -11.40 -27.52 -31.03
CA VAL A 20 -12.71 -28.09 -30.69
C VAL A 20 -13.25 -27.28 -29.52
N THR A 21 -14.04 -26.26 -29.84
CA THR A 21 -14.86 -25.53 -28.89
C THR A 21 -16.21 -26.25 -28.82
N LEU A 22 -16.52 -26.83 -27.66
CA LEU A 22 -17.86 -27.28 -27.37
C LEU A 22 -18.74 -26.03 -27.22
N CYS A 23 -19.58 -25.77 -28.23
CA CYS A 23 -20.61 -24.74 -28.22
C CYS A 23 -21.66 -25.06 -27.15
N LEU A 24 -21.82 -24.17 -26.18
CA LEU A 24 -23.14 -23.89 -25.59
C LEU A 24 -23.45 -22.42 -25.85
N LEU A 25 -24.34 -22.23 -26.82
CA LEU A 25 -24.95 -20.97 -27.21
C LEU A 25 -25.75 -20.39 -26.04
N PHE A 26 -25.41 -19.18 -25.60
CA PHE A 26 -26.39 -18.27 -24.99
C PHE A 26 -26.22 -16.88 -25.57
N THR A 27 -27.32 -16.41 -26.15
CA THR A 27 -27.52 -15.12 -26.80
C THR A 27 -27.63 -14.00 -25.77
N LEU A 28 -27.21 -12.80 -26.19
CA LEU A 28 -26.96 -11.59 -25.42
C LEU A 28 -28.25 -10.82 -25.04
N GLU A 29 -29.27 -11.49 -24.48
CA GLU A 29 -30.54 -10.83 -24.08
C GLU A 29 -31.00 -11.05 -22.62
N ASP A 30 -30.29 -11.82 -21.78
CA ASP A 30 -30.78 -12.17 -20.43
C ASP A 30 -30.06 -11.53 -19.23
N TYR A 31 -29.34 -10.40 -19.39
CA TYR A 31 -28.72 -9.70 -18.25
C TYR A 31 -29.40 -8.39 -17.82
N TYR A 32 -30.58 -8.09 -18.36
CA TYR A 32 -31.29 -6.84 -18.09
C TYR A 32 -32.71 -7.00 -17.56
N LEU A 33 -33.05 -8.05 -16.80
CA LEU A 33 -34.38 -8.10 -16.19
C LEU A 33 -34.56 -9.05 -14.99
N ILE A 34 -33.91 -8.79 -13.84
CA ILE A 34 -34.47 -9.20 -12.53
C ILE A 34 -34.19 -8.11 -11.50
N GLY A 35 -35.23 -7.34 -11.17
CA GLY A 35 -35.18 -6.43 -10.04
C GLY A 35 -36.09 -5.21 -10.10
N ASN A 36 -37.19 -5.23 -10.84
CA ASN A 36 -38.30 -4.30 -10.58
C ASN A 36 -39.65 -4.88 -11.03
N LEU A 37 -40.71 -4.40 -10.35
CA LEU A 37 -42.15 -4.72 -10.38
C LEU A 37 -42.56 -5.78 -9.34
N ARG A 38 -43.44 -5.49 -8.36
CA ARG A 38 -44.42 -4.41 -8.16
C ARG A 38 -44.90 -4.38 -6.70
N ILE A 39 -45.77 -3.40 -6.39
CA ILE A 39 -46.69 -3.26 -5.23
C ILE A 39 -46.04 -2.35 -4.15
N LEU A 40 -46.51 -1.15 -3.79
CA LEU A 40 -47.80 -0.47 -3.96
C LEU A 40 -47.58 1.06 -3.92
N THR A 41 -48.28 1.77 -4.80
CA THR A 41 -48.70 3.16 -4.61
C THR A 41 -49.62 3.26 -3.39
N THR A 42 -49.27 4.08 -2.40
CA THR A 42 -50.18 4.84 -1.52
C THR A 42 -49.33 5.64 -0.52
N TRP A 43 -49.88 6.79 -0.08
CA TRP A 43 -49.36 7.74 0.92
C TRP A 43 -48.48 8.87 0.40
N SER A 44 -49.11 9.76 -0.38
CA SER A 44 -49.03 11.19 -0.07
C SER A 44 -49.95 11.47 1.12
N ASP A 45 -49.38 11.92 2.23
CA ASP A 45 -49.88 13.04 3.07
C ASP A 45 -49.10 13.11 4.39
N GLY A 46 -48.43 14.24 4.62
CA GLY A 46 -48.08 14.72 5.95
C GLY A 46 -46.67 14.43 6.48
N VAL A 47 -45.64 15.10 5.94
CA VAL A 47 -44.51 15.59 6.77
C VAL A 47 -44.11 16.98 6.29
N GLN A 48 -44.11 17.92 7.24
CA GLN A 48 -43.83 19.34 7.07
C GLN A 48 -42.40 19.61 6.55
N ALA A 49 -42.28 20.72 5.83
CA ALA A 49 -41.07 21.23 5.21
C ALA A 49 -39.85 21.29 6.15
N LEU A 50 -38.68 20.91 5.62
CA LEU A 50 -37.37 21.28 6.16
C LEU A 50 -37.11 22.76 5.85
N PRO A 51 -36.78 23.61 6.84
CA PRO A 51 -36.22 24.92 6.55
C PRO A 51 -34.72 24.82 6.21
N GLU A 52 -34.40 25.53 5.13
CA GLU A 52 -33.16 26.26 4.80
C GLU A 52 -31.80 25.53 4.76
N LYS A 53 -31.32 25.44 3.50
CA LYS A 53 -29.94 25.69 3.04
C LYS A 53 -28.82 25.32 4.04
N LEU A 54 -28.16 24.19 3.79
CA LEU A 54 -26.72 24.13 4.03
C LEU A 54 -26.09 25.17 3.09
N GLU A 55 -25.66 26.31 3.64
CA GLU A 55 -24.70 27.16 2.96
C GLU A 55 -23.48 26.31 2.63
N ARG A 56 -23.16 26.19 1.33
CA ARG A 56 -21.84 25.70 0.91
C ARG A 56 -20.82 26.71 1.45
N PRO A 57 -19.75 26.25 2.15
CA PRO A 57 -18.66 27.14 2.54
C PRO A 57 -18.15 27.91 1.32
N ARG A 58 -17.81 29.19 1.50
CA ARG A 58 -17.27 30.03 0.42
C ARG A 58 -16.00 29.37 -0.13
N GLU A 59 -15.80 29.39 -1.46
CA GLU A 59 -14.64 28.78 -2.16
C GLU A 59 -13.26 29.07 -1.54
N LYS A 60 -13.10 30.18 -0.82
CA LYS A 60 -11.86 30.55 -0.12
C LYS A 60 -11.56 29.77 1.17
N GLU A 61 -12.55 29.19 1.85
CA GLU A 61 -12.32 28.35 3.04
C GLU A 61 -11.95 26.90 2.67
N MET A 62 -12.26 26.46 1.44
CA MET A 62 -12.05 25.09 0.97
C MET A 62 -10.59 24.70 0.70
N CYS A 63 -9.64 25.65 0.80
CA CYS A 63 -8.24 25.43 0.42
C CYS A 63 -7.24 25.59 1.56
N LYS A 64 -7.67 25.47 2.82
CA LYS A 64 -6.76 25.42 3.96
C LYS A 64 -5.90 24.16 3.88
N GLU A 65 -4.59 24.32 3.94
CA GLU A 65 -3.65 23.20 3.99
C GLU A 65 -3.75 22.51 5.36
N HIS A 66 -3.92 21.18 5.34
CA HIS A 66 -3.99 20.38 6.56
C HIS A 66 -2.81 19.42 6.67
N HIS A 67 -2.23 19.36 7.88
CA HIS A 67 -1.10 18.50 8.20
C HIS A 67 -1.57 17.24 8.92
N ILE A 68 -1.12 16.08 8.44
CA ILE A 68 -1.40 14.77 9.04
C ILE A 68 -0.07 14.09 9.34
N ALA A 69 0.15 13.68 10.59
CA ALA A 69 1.33 12.91 10.97
C ALA A 69 0.99 11.48 11.34
N MET A 70 1.83 10.55 10.91
CA MET A 70 1.64 9.12 11.13
C MET A 70 2.98 8.45 11.44
N VAL A 71 2.97 7.52 12.40
CA VAL A 71 4.12 6.66 12.68
C VAL A 71 3.91 5.33 11.96
N LEU A 72 4.74 5.04 10.97
CA LEU A 72 4.62 3.87 10.10
C LEU A 72 5.91 3.06 10.14
N GLY A 73 5.82 1.85 10.72
CA GLY A 73 6.94 0.92 10.87
C GLY A 73 6.68 -0.43 10.22
N GLY A 74 7.60 -0.86 9.36
CA GLY A 74 7.54 -2.11 8.63
C GLY A 74 6.60 -2.12 7.40
N TYR A 75 6.96 -2.95 6.43
CA TYR A 75 6.27 -3.08 5.14
C TYR A 75 4.75 -3.34 5.27
N LYS A 76 4.36 -4.23 6.19
CA LYS A 76 2.95 -4.62 6.39
C LYS A 76 2.09 -3.50 6.97
N VAL A 77 2.69 -2.53 7.67
CA VAL A 77 1.96 -1.35 8.17
C VAL A 77 1.69 -0.40 7.02
N VAL A 78 2.67 -0.15 6.15
CA VAL A 78 2.50 0.68 4.95
C VAL A 78 1.44 0.11 4.00
N ASN A 79 1.43 -1.21 3.79
CA ASN A 79 0.37 -1.88 3.02
C ASN A 79 -1.03 -1.58 3.60
N ARG A 80 -1.23 -1.81 4.90
CA ARG A 80 -2.54 -1.54 5.55
C ARG A 80 -2.91 -0.06 5.52
N ALA A 81 -1.94 0.84 5.64
CA ALA A 81 -2.16 2.28 5.57
C ALA A 81 -2.62 2.76 4.17
N SER A 82 -2.44 1.97 3.11
CA SER A 82 -2.89 2.32 1.75
C SER A 82 -4.39 2.64 1.70
N ALA A 83 -5.22 1.85 2.39
CA ALA A 83 -6.67 2.11 2.46
C ALA A 83 -6.97 3.39 3.25
N LEU A 84 -6.20 3.68 4.30
CA LEU A 84 -6.31 4.93 5.05
C LEU A 84 -5.96 6.13 4.18
N PHE A 85 -4.85 6.10 3.43
CA PHE A 85 -4.47 7.18 2.50
C PHE A 85 -5.60 7.47 1.51
N LYS A 86 -6.15 6.43 0.86
CA LYS A 86 -7.27 6.60 -0.09
C LYS A 86 -8.52 7.13 0.60
N SER A 87 -8.83 6.66 1.80
CA SER A 87 -10.00 7.15 2.54
C SER A 87 -9.87 8.63 2.94
N ILE A 88 -8.67 9.08 3.32
CA ILE A 88 -8.36 10.50 3.56
C ILE A 88 -8.54 11.27 2.26
N LEU A 89 -7.90 10.82 1.18
CA LEU A 89 -7.95 11.50 -0.12
C LEU A 89 -9.36 11.56 -0.73
N TYR A 90 -10.23 10.62 -0.37
CA TYR A 90 -11.61 10.58 -0.83
C TYR A 90 -12.52 11.58 -0.10
N HIS A 91 -12.28 11.78 1.20
CA HIS A 91 -13.17 12.60 2.05
C HIS A 91 -12.63 13.99 2.37
N HIS A 92 -11.34 14.23 2.22
CA HIS A 92 -10.73 15.54 2.42
C HIS A 92 -10.61 16.30 1.10
N ARG A 93 -10.96 17.59 1.14
CA ARG A 93 -10.79 18.53 0.03
C ARG A 93 -9.72 19.56 0.37
N GLY A 94 -8.97 19.98 -0.64
CA GLY A 94 -7.87 20.93 -0.51
C GLY A 94 -6.48 20.29 -0.31
N PRO A 95 -5.45 21.12 -0.04
CA PRO A 95 -4.08 20.68 0.10
C PRO A 95 -3.82 19.84 1.35
N LEU A 96 -3.04 18.77 1.22
CA LEU A 96 -2.62 17.91 2.32
C LEU A 96 -1.10 17.80 2.41
N VAL A 97 -0.59 17.80 3.63
CA VAL A 97 0.81 17.48 3.92
C VAL A 97 0.87 16.29 4.85
N PHE A 98 1.40 15.17 4.36
CA PHE A 98 1.69 14.00 5.18
C PHE A 98 3.08 14.10 5.81
N HIS A 99 3.16 13.83 7.11
CA HIS A 99 4.41 13.71 7.85
C HIS A 99 4.56 12.27 8.34
N PHE A 100 5.43 11.51 7.70
CA PHE A 100 5.66 10.11 8.04
C PHE A 100 6.89 9.96 8.92
N ILE A 101 6.71 9.44 10.12
CA ILE A 101 7.79 9.04 11.02
C ILE A 101 8.03 7.56 10.80
N THR A 102 9.19 7.19 10.26
CA THR A 102 9.40 5.87 9.67
C THR A 102 10.67 5.17 10.16
N ASP A 103 10.58 3.84 10.24
CA ASP A 103 11.76 2.96 10.26
C ASP A 103 12.44 2.92 8.87
N GLU A 104 13.51 2.13 8.77
CA GLU A 104 14.24 1.91 7.52
C GLU A 104 13.36 1.26 6.45
N GLN A 105 12.60 0.21 6.82
CA GLN A 105 11.73 -0.51 5.88
C GLN A 105 10.67 0.39 5.26
N SER A 106 9.98 1.20 6.06
CA SER A 106 8.92 2.08 5.57
C SER A 106 9.49 3.27 4.79
N ARG A 107 10.72 3.72 5.11
CA ARG A 107 11.45 4.74 4.35
C ARG A 107 11.80 4.30 2.95
N GLU A 108 11.98 3.01 2.72
CA GLU A 108 12.21 2.47 1.39
C GLU A 108 10.94 2.46 0.52
N VAL A 109 9.77 2.23 1.13
CA VAL A 109 8.51 2.06 0.40
C VAL A 109 7.76 3.37 0.19
N LEU A 110 7.62 4.19 1.22
CA LEU A 110 6.74 5.37 1.19
C LEU A 110 7.14 6.41 0.13
N PRO A 111 8.42 6.81 -0.03
CA PRO A 111 8.82 7.73 -1.08
C PRO A 111 8.50 7.18 -2.47
N ASN A 112 8.86 5.92 -2.73
CA ASN A 112 8.56 5.28 -4.02
C ASN A 112 7.06 5.28 -4.30
N LEU A 113 6.24 4.94 -3.31
CA LEU A 113 4.79 4.94 -3.44
C LEU A 113 4.26 6.34 -3.77
N PHE A 114 4.57 7.36 -2.97
CA PHE A 114 4.01 8.70 -3.17
C PHE A 114 4.58 9.42 -4.41
N ASP A 115 5.87 9.26 -4.71
CA ASP A 115 6.51 9.85 -5.89
C ASP A 115 5.98 9.26 -7.19
N THR A 116 5.71 7.95 -7.19
CA THR A 116 5.08 7.28 -8.33
C THR A 116 3.58 7.46 -8.37
N TRP A 117 2.92 7.74 -7.24
CA TRP A 117 1.49 8.05 -7.19
C TRP A 117 1.17 9.40 -7.83
N LYS A 118 2.06 10.40 -7.75
CA LYS A 118 1.90 11.72 -8.41
C LYS A 118 0.57 12.40 -8.06
N LEU A 119 0.38 12.70 -6.79
CA LEU A 119 -0.81 13.36 -6.25
C LEU A 119 -0.61 14.90 -6.28
N PRO A 120 -1.37 15.68 -7.07
CA PRO A 120 -1.11 17.12 -7.27
C PRO A 120 -1.21 17.97 -5.99
N SER A 121 -2.27 17.79 -5.20
CA SER A 121 -2.53 18.58 -3.98
C SER A 121 -2.02 17.91 -2.70
N VAL A 122 -1.02 17.02 -2.82
CA VAL A 122 -0.48 16.26 -1.68
C VAL A 122 1.03 16.36 -1.65
N ARG A 123 1.56 16.88 -0.54
CA ARG A 123 2.99 16.84 -0.22
C ARG A 123 3.22 15.80 0.88
N PHE A 124 4.45 15.28 0.94
CA PHE A 124 4.84 14.40 2.02
C PHE A 124 6.28 14.67 2.47
N HIS A 125 6.54 14.40 3.74
CA HIS A 125 7.86 14.47 4.36
C HIS A 125 8.11 13.19 5.15
N ILE A 126 9.36 12.71 5.10
CA ILE A 126 9.79 11.49 5.78
C ILE A 126 10.77 11.87 6.89
N TYR A 127 10.55 11.36 8.09
CA TYR A 127 11.38 11.58 9.26
C TYR A 127 11.92 10.25 9.78
N ASP A 128 13.24 10.21 10.00
CA ASP A 128 13.91 9.03 10.48
C ASP A 128 13.67 8.80 11.98
N MET A 129 12.91 7.76 12.33
CA MET A 129 12.61 7.47 13.73
C MET A 129 13.85 7.12 14.56
N GLU A 130 14.88 6.53 13.96
CA GLU A 130 16.08 6.09 14.69
C GLU A 130 16.85 7.29 15.28
N LYS A 131 16.77 8.46 14.63
CA LYS A 131 17.38 9.70 15.14
C LYS A 131 16.78 10.18 16.46
N TYR A 132 15.54 9.76 16.75
CA TYR A 132 14.77 10.25 17.89
C TYR A 132 14.40 9.16 18.90
N LYS A 133 14.62 7.88 18.56
CA LYS A 133 14.26 6.71 19.36
C LYS A 133 14.74 6.83 20.82
N SER A 134 15.98 7.26 21.03
CA SER A 134 16.59 7.40 22.37
C SER A 134 15.83 8.33 23.32
N ARG A 135 15.03 9.26 22.80
CA ARG A 135 14.25 10.20 23.61
C ARG A 135 13.07 9.55 24.34
N VAL A 136 12.61 8.39 23.88
CA VAL A 136 11.43 7.70 24.42
C VAL A 136 11.70 6.24 24.80
N ASP A 137 12.80 5.64 24.33
CA ASP A 137 13.12 4.21 24.54
C ASP A 137 13.40 3.85 26.02
N TRP A 138 13.71 4.84 26.85
CA TRP A 138 13.91 4.66 28.29
C TRP A 138 12.61 4.32 29.04
N ILE A 139 11.45 4.53 28.43
CA ILE A 139 10.13 4.35 29.04
C ILE A 139 9.73 2.87 29.00
N PRO A 140 9.59 2.18 30.14
CA PRO A 140 9.17 0.78 30.15
C PRO A 140 7.74 0.65 29.62
N ASN A 141 7.55 -0.17 28.58
CA ASN A 141 6.28 -0.28 27.87
C ASN A 141 5.87 -1.75 27.62
N ALA A 142 4.63 -2.09 27.93
CA ALA A 142 4.05 -3.42 27.69
C ALA A 142 3.17 -3.51 26.44
N HIS A 143 2.90 -2.36 25.80
CA HIS A 143 1.96 -2.28 24.70
C HIS A 143 2.59 -2.81 23.40
N TYR A 144 1.76 -3.39 22.52
CA TYR A 144 2.22 -4.00 21.28
C TYR A 144 2.79 -2.99 20.26
N SER A 145 2.41 -1.71 20.36
CA SER A 145 3.00 -0.64 19.53
C SER A 145 4.39 -0.23 20.01
N ALA A 146 4.82 -0.65 21.20
CA ALA A 146 6.14 -0.42 21.77
C ALA A 146 6.62 1.04 21.55
N VAL A 147 7.83 1.22 21.04
CA VAL A 147 8.44 2.54 20.81
C VAL A 147 7.69 3.37 19.76
N TYR A 148 7.03 2.73 18.78
CA TYR A 148 6.31 3.44 17.71
C TYR A 148 5.16 4.30 18.25
N GLY A 149 4.41 3.81 19.25
CA GLY A 149 3.37 4.62 19.90
C GLY A 149 3.96 5.86 20.59
N LEU A 150 5.06 5.66 21.31
CA LEU A 150 5.73 6.72 22.09
C LEU A 150 6.29 7.85 21.22
N MET A 151 6.59 7.60 19.94
CA MET A 151 7.03 8.63 19.00
C MET A 151 6.04 9.81 18.88
N LYS A 152 4.74 9.58 19.16
CA LYS A 152 3.74 10.66 19.17
C LYS A 152 4.01 11.74 20.22
N LEU A 153 4.66 11.39 21.33
CA LEU A 153 5.00 12.34 22.41
C LEU A 153 6.04 13.37 21.99
N ILE A 154 6.83 13.08 20.96
CA ILE A 154 7.93 13.93 20.50
C ILE A 154 7.66 14.55 19.12
N ILE A 155 6.41 14.55 18.66
CA ILE A 155 6.02 15.22 17.41
C ILE A 155 6.44 16.71 17.37
N PRO A 156 6.28 17.50 18.46
CA PRO A 156 6.73 18.90 18.45
C PRO A 156 8.24 19.06 18.23
N ASP A 157 9.02 18.04 18.57
CA ASP A 157 10.47 18.01 18.38
C ASP A 157 10.90 17.55 16.97
N ILE A 158 10.08 16.72 16.32
CA ILE A 158 10.37 16.15 15.00
C ILE A 158 9.95 17.10 13.89
N LEU A 159 8.77 17.70 14.02
CA LEU A 159 8.20 18.52 12.95
C LEU A 159 8.82 19.92 12.89
N PRO A 160 8.90 20.52 11.69
CA PRO A 160 9.32 21.90 11.49
C PRO A 160 8.53 22.91 12.35
N VAL A 161 9.14 24.07 12.61
CA VAL A 161 8.59 25.11 13.49
C VAL A 161 7.33 25.77 12.92
N ASP A 162 7.22 25.83 11.60
CA ASP A 162 6.12 26.38 10.81
C ASP A 162 4.89 25.46 10.75
N VAL A 163 5.02 24.18 11.10
CA VAL A 163 3.87 23.30 11.31
C VAL A 163 3.34 23.56 12.72
N GLU A 164 2.27 24.34 12.84
CA GLU A 164 1.68 24.78 14.13
C GLU A 164 0.61 23.84 14.68
N GLU A 165 -0.14 23.18 13.79
CA GLU A 165 -1.21 22.23 14.10
C GLU A 165 -1.07 20.99 13.21
N VAL A 166 -1.23 19.80 13.79
CA VAL A 166 -1.13 18.54 13.04
C VAL A 166 -2.06 17.48 13.63
N LEU A 167 -2.74 16.73 12.77
CA LEU A 167 -3.59 15.61 13.15
C LEU A 167 -2.76 14.32 13.17
N LEU A 168 -2.59 13.74 14.34
CA LEU A 168 -1.94 12.45 14.53
C LEU A 168 -2.96 11.33 14.31
N LEU A 169 -2.67 10.41 13.39
CA LEU A 169 -3.53 9.26 13.10
C LEU A 169 -2.79 7.94 13.30
N ASP A 170 -3.47 6.98 13.93
CA ASP A 170 -3.06 5.58 13.93
C ASP A 170 -3.20 4.95 12.54
N SER A 171 -2.31 4.01 12.22
CA SER A 171 -2.32 3.30 10.92
C SER A 171 -3.54 2.38 10.71
N ASP A 172 -4.34 2.14 11.76
CA ASP A 172 -5.52 1.28 11.74
C ASP A 172 -6.83 2.03 11.92
N VAL A 173 -6.88 3.29 11.49
CA VAL A 173 -8.12 4.03 11.29
C VAL A 173 -8.54 4.03 9.82
N ILE A 174 -9.81 4.35 9.57
CA ILE A 174 -10.33 4.72 8.24
C ILE A 174 -11.15 6.01 8.36
N VAL A 175 -11.02 6.88 7.36
CA VAL A 175 -11.86 8.08 7.24
C VAL A 175 -13.13 7.72 6.47
N LEU A 176 -14.28 8.16 6.98
CA LEU A 176 -15.61 7.81 6.46
C LEU A 176 -16.43 9.01 6.02
N ASN A 177 -16.00 10.22 6.41
CA ASN A 177 -16.62 11.47 6.04
C ASN A 177 -15.60 12.62 6.26
N ASP A 178 -15.90 13.82 5.77
CA ASP A 178 -15.03 14.99 5.93
C ASP A 178 -14.72 15.25 7.41
N PHE A 179 -13.42 15.22 7.73
CA PHE A 179 -12.89 15.41 9.08
C PHE A 179 -12.25 16.80 9.27
N SER A 180 -12.21 17.62 8.22
CA SER A 180 -11.59 18.96 8.23
C SER A 180 -12.01 19.83 9.43
N PRO A 181 -13.27 19.82 9.90
CA PRO A 181 -13.66 20.61 11.08
C PRO A 181 -12.95 20.23 12.37
N VAL A 182 -12.22 19.10 12.42
CA VAL A 182 -11.37 18.76 13.57
C VAL A 182 -10.32 19.84 13.81
N PHE A 183 -9.78 20.47 12.75
CA PHE A 183 -8.75 21.50 12.85
C PHE A 183 -9.25 22.81 13.48
N ASP A 184 -10.57 22.97 13.67
CA ASP A 184 -11.13 24.12 14.36
C ASP A 184 -11.26 23.89 15.88
N ALA A 185 -10.83 22.72 16.39
CA ALA A 185 -10.99 22.35 17.80
C ALA A 185 -10.33 23.31 18.80
N PHE A 186 -9.30 24.06 18.38
CA PHE A 186 -8.65 25.06 19.24
C PHE A 186 -9.24 26.47 19.10
N THR A 187 -10.23 26.68 18.24
CA THR A 187 -10.89 27.97 18.07
C THR A 187 -11.55 28.42 19.37
N GLY A 188 -11.22 29.63 19.83
CA GLY A 188 -11.74 30.18 21.09
C GLY A 188 -11.10 29.60 22.36
N THR A 189 -10.09 28.71 22.24
CA THR A 189 -9.31 28.21 23.38
C THR A 189 -8.12 29.11 23.68
N ASN A 190 -7.55 28.99 24.88
CA ASN A 190 -6.34 29.72 25.27
C ASN A 190 -5.07 28.88 25.03
N ASP A 191 -3.91 29.51 25.19
CA ASP A 191 -2.59 28.88 24.95
C ASP A 191 -2.26 27.67 25.86
N SER A 192 -3.00 27.48 26.96
CA SER A 192 -2.82 26.30 27.82
C SER A 192 -3.42 25.03 27.22
N THR A 193 -4.33 25.16 26.24
CA THR A 193 -4.92 24.04 25.50
C THR A 193 -3.96 23.58 24.40
N LEU A 194 -3.49 22.33 24.49
CA LEU A 194 -2.40 21.78 23.68
C LEU A 194 -2.84 20.69 22.71
N PHE A 195 -3.84 19.87 23.07
CA PHE A 195 -4.28 18.75 22.24
C PHE A 195 -5.79 18.50 22.33
N ALA A 196 -6.34 17.81 21.33
CA ALA A 196 -7.73 17.40 21.29
C ALA A 196 -7.85 15.89 21.03
N MET A 197 -8.68 15.20 21.81
CA MET A 197 -8.85 13.74 21.74
C MET A 197 -10.29 13.34 22.06
N ALA A 198 -10.74 12.21 21.53
CA ALA A 198 -12.02 11.61 21.88
C ALA A 198 -11.91 10.72 23.12
N GLU A 199 -12.98 10.67 23.92
CA GLU A 199 -13.07 9.78 25.10
C GLU A 199 -12.98 8.29 24.69
N ASN A 200 -12.39 7.46 25.53
CA ASN A 200 -12.39 6.01 25.36
C ASN A 200 -13.81 5.44 25.39
N ASN A 201 -14.15 4.66 24.36
CA ASN A 201 -15.36 3.87 24.34
C ASN A 201 -15.22 2.58 25.16
N SER A 202 -14.04 2.26 25.68
CA SER A 202 -13.81 1.17 26.64
C SER A 202 -13.78 1.67 28.09
N PRO A 203 -14.08 0.82 29.08
CA PRO A 203 -13.96 1.17 30.50
C PRO A 203 -12.53 0.96 31.06
N TRP A 204 -11.50 0.86 30.20
CA TRP A 204 -10.14 0.43 30.58
C TRP A 204 -9.58 1.11 31.84
N TYR A 205 -9.62 2.45 31.88
CA TYR A 205 -9.10 3.26 32.98
C TYR A 205 -9.96 3.20 34.25
N THR A 206 -11.23 2.81 34.12
CA THR A 206 -12.16 2.65 35.26
C THR A 206 -12.17 1.24 35.86
N GLN A 207 -11.54 0.27 35.20
CA GLN A 207 -11.50 -1.13 35.62
C GLN A 207 -10.20 -1.48 36.35
N ALA A 208 -9.90 -0.75 37.42
CA ALA A 208 -8.87 -1.16 38.37
C ALA A 208 -9.41 -2.30 39.26
N THR A 209 -8.59 -3.31 39.53
CA THR A 209 -8.89 -4.36 40.50
C THR A 209 -7.84 -4.37 41.60
N ALA A 210 -8.11 -5.05 42.72
CA ALA A 210 -7.15 -5.20 43.82
C ALA A 210 -5.79 -5.78 43.38
N THR A 211 -5.75 -6.52 42.26
CA THR A 211 -4.55 -7.16 41.73
C THR A 211 -4.01 -6.51 40.45
N LYS A 212 -4.74 -5.56 39.86
CA LYS A 212 -4.37 -4.92 38.59
C LYS A 212 -4.67 -3.43 38.63
N GLN A 213 -3.66 -2.67 39.02
CA GLN A 213 -3.69 -1.21 38.97
C GLN A 213 -3.64 -0.72 37.52
N ARG A 214 -4.37 0.36 37.24
CA ARG A 214 -4.41 1.04 35.95
C ARG A 214 -3.70 2.37 36.07
N TRP A 215 -3.04 2.80 35.00
CA TRP A 215 -2.56 4.17 34.88
C TRP A 215 -3.72 5.14 35.10
N PRO A 216 -3.50 6.32 35.72
CA PRO A 216 -4.60 7.21 36.07
C PRO A 216 -5.07 8.02 34.86
N ALA A 217 -6.37 8.32 34.82
CA ALA A 217 -6.99 9.13 33.76
C ALA A 217 -8.24 9.83 34.28
N ARG A 218 -8.67 10.90 33.58
CA ARG A 218 -9.96 11.55 33.83
C ARG A 218 -11.10 10.70 33.27
N GLY A 219 -12.05 10.29 34.12
CA GLY A 219 -13.23 9.52 33.69
C GLY A 219 -12.84 8.20 33.03
N ARG A 220 -13.31 7.96 31.79
CA ARG A 220 -12.90 6.78 31.00
C ARG A 220 -11.54 6.95 30.32
N GLY A 221 -10.91 8.11 30.45
CA GLY A 221 -9.73 8.50 29.70
C GLY A 221 -10.01 8.74 28.22
N PHE A 222 -8.98 9.07 27.46
CA PHE A 222 -9.03 9.41 26.04
C PHE A 222 -8.25 8.41 25.20
N ASN A 223 -8.64 8.24 23.93
CA ASN A 223 -7.97 7.34 23.00
C ASN A 223 -7.00 8.09 22.10
N SER A 224 -5.75 7.61 21.96
CA SER A 224 -4.71 8.30 21.18
C SER A 224 -4.63 7.91 19.70
N GLY A 225 -5.62 7.21 19.17
CA GLY A 225 -5.66 6.88 17.75
C GLY A 225 -5.95 8.06 16.82
N VAL A 226 -6.57 9.11 17.36
CA VAL A 226 -6.82 10.37 16.68
C VAL A 226 -6.54 11.49 17.68
N VAL A 227 -5.48 12.26 17.44
CA VAL A 227 -5.05 13.35 18.32
C VAL A 227 -4.74 14.56 17.46
N LEU A 228 -5.49 15.65 17.62
CA LEU A 228 -5.04 16.93 17.09
C LEU A 228 -4.09 17.57 18.09
N VAL A 229 -2.92 18.02 17.66
CA VAL A 229 -1.95 18.69 18.53
C VAL A 229 -1.60 20.06 18.00
N HIS A 230 -1.45 21.04 18.90
CA HIS A 230 -0.93 22.36 18.59
C HIS A 230 0.55 22.41 19.00
N THR A 231 1.43 22.05 18.07
CA THR A 231 2.88 21.91 18.27
C THR A 231 3.52 23.22 18.73
N ALA A 232 3.09 24.37 18.20
CA ALA A 232 3.62 25.67 18.61
C ALA A 232 3.29 26.01 20.07
N ARG A 233 2.08 25.71 20.55
CA ARG A 233 1.72 25.85 21.97
C ARG A 233 2.48 24.84 22.82
N MET A 234 2.61 23.59 22.38
CA MET A 234 3.39 22.56 23.09
C MET A 234 4.85 22.97 23.30
N ARG A 235 5.51 23.53 22.27
CA ARG A 235 6.88 24.04 22.38
C ARG A 235 6.98 25.17 23.41
N ARG A 236 6.06 26.14 23.38
CA ARG A 236 6.01 27.27 24.34
C ARG A 236 5.74 26.81 25.78
N ALA A 237 4.94 25.75 25.95
CA ALA A 237 4.61 25.17 27.26
C ALA A 237 5.70 24.20 27.79
N ASN A 238 6.86 24.09 27.14
CA ASN A 238 7.92 23.15 27.47
C ASN A 238 7.42 21.69 27.58
N TRP A 239 6.62 21.27 26.59
CA TRP A 239 5.97 19.96 26.53
C TRP A 239 6.89 18.78 26.86
N THR A 240 8.12 18.78 26.32
CA THR A 240 9.09 17.70 26.51
C THR A 240 9.37 17.43 27.99
N GLU A 241 9.63 18.49 28.75
CA GLU A 241 9.90 18.38 30.19
C GLU A 241 8.66 17.89 30.92
N MET A 242 7.49 18.45 30.57
CA MET A 242 6.23 18.15 31.22
C MET A 242 5.84 16.68 31.12
N TRP A 243 5.84 16.10 29.91
CA TRP A 243 5.48 14.70 29.76
C TRP A 243 6.53 13.77 30.38
N ARG A 244 7.81 14.15 30.33
CA ARG A 244 8.91 13.35 30.89
C ARG A 244 8.81 13.25 32.41
N VAL A 245 8.72 14.38 33.10
CA VAL A 245 8.63 14.45 34.57
C VAL A 245 7.41 13.68 35.06
N GLU A 246 6.24 13.90 34.44
CA GLU A 246 5.02 13.19 34.81
C GLU A 246 5.15 11.68 34.56
N THR A 247 5.76 11.27 33.44
CA THR A 247 5.96 9.84 33.11
C THR A 247 6.93 9.18 34.11
N GLU A 248 8.07 9.80 34.41
CA GLU A 248 9.04 9.29 35.39
C GLU A 248 8.43 9.13 36.79
N LEU A 249 7.57 10.06 37.19
CA LEU A 249 6.84 9.98 38.46
C LEU A 249 5.87 8.80 38.46
N ARG A 250 5.03 8.66 37.43
CA ARG A 250 3.99 7.62 37.38
C ARG A 250 4.53 6.22 37.14
N ILE A 251 5.66 6.05 36.46
CA ILE A 251 6.28 4.72 36.32
C ILE A 251 6.64 4.14 37.69
N LYS A 252 7.09 4.97 38.64
CA LYS A 252 7.42 4.53 39.99
C LYS A 252 6.20 4.04 40.77
N GLU A 253 5.02 4.60 40.48
CA GLU A 253 3.77 4.30 41.16
C GLU A 253 2.97 3.17 40.47
N PHE A 254 2.88 3.17 39.15
CA PHE A 254 2.02 2.29 38.35
C PHE A 254 2.79 1.25 37.53
N GLY A 255 4.12 1.29 37.51
CA GLY A 255 4.98 0.41 36.74
C GLY A 255 5.04 0.79 35.25
N LYS A 256 5.23 -0.21 34.39
CA LYS A 256 5.32 -0.01 32.93
C LYS A 256 4.03 0.54 32.32
N LEU A 257 4.17 1.34 31.25
CA LEU A 257 3.02 1.77 30.44
C LEU A 257 2.26 0.56 29.91
N GLN A 258 0.93 0.64 29.93
CA GLN A 258 0.04 -0.41 29.48
C GLN A 258 -0.53 -0.10 28.09
N LEU A 259 -0.74 1.19 27.76
CA LEU A 259 -1.27 1.69 26.49
C LEU A 259 -0.35 2.76 25.85
N ALA A 260 0.97 2.64 26.04
CA ALA A 260 1.98 3.51 25.43
C ALA A 260 1.71 5.01 25.66
N ASP A 261 1.78 5.83 24.60
CA ASP A 261 1.54 7.27 24.59
C ASP A 261 0.18 7.65 25.16
N GLN A 262 -0.83 6.78 25.01
CA GLN A 262 -2.18 7.03 25.52
C GLN A 262 -2.18 7.21 27.04
N ASP A 263 -1.39 6.42 27.77
CA ASP A 263 -1.30 6.54 29.22
C ASP A 263 -0.70 7.89 29.60
N VAL A 264 0.36 8.33 28.91
CA VAL A 264 1.03 9.62 29.16
C VAL A 264 0.10 10.81 28.88
N PHE A 265 -0.60 10.82 27.74
CA PHE A 265 -1.61 11.85 27.43
C PHE A 265 -2.71 11.92 28.49
N ASN A 266 -3.18 10.76 28.97
CA ASN A 266 -4.25 10.69 29.97
C ASN A 266 -3.82 11.22 31.33
N VAL A 267 -2.60 10.91 31.77
CA VAL A 267 -2.08 11.45 33.02
C VAL A 267 -1.91 12.97 32.91
N LEU A 268 -1.37 13.47 31.81
CA LEU A 268 -1.22 14.92 31.60
C LEU A 268 -2.57 15.64 31.59
N ALA A 269 -3.59 15.07 30.93
CA ALA A 269 -4.95 15.60 30.94
C ALA A 269 -5.61 15.55 32.34
N LEU A 270 -5.17 14.63 33.21
CA LEU A 270 -5.62 14.57 34.59
C LEU A 270 -4.93 15.63 35.45
N SER A 271 -3.60 15.77 35.33
CA SER A 271 -2.80 16.75 36.07
C SER A 271 -3.05 18.19 35.63
N HIS A 272 -3.37 18.40 34.34
CA HIS A 272 -3.59 19.72 33.73
C HIS A 272 -4.89 19.73 32.90
N PRO A 273 -6.08 19.87 33.54
CA PRO A 273 -7.37 19.71 32.87
C PRO A 273 -7.64 20.67 31.70
N ASN A 274 -6.99 21.83 31.67
CA ASN A 274 -7.16 22.85 30.63
C ASN A 274 -6.39 22.56 29.33
N MET A 275 -5.55 21.51 29.33
CA MET A 275 -4.73 21.14 28.17
C MET A 275 -5.48 20.45 27.04
N ILE A 276 -6.67 19.92 27.33
CA ILE A 276 -7.38 19.02 26.42
C ILE A 276 -8.71 19.61 25.96
N VAL A 277 -8.98 19.51 24.66
CA VAL A 277 -10.33 19.59 24.09
C VAL A 277 -10.88 18.17 23.90
N VAL A 278 -12.09 17.92 24.39
CA VAL A 278 -12.76 16.64 24.18
C VAL A 278 -13.44 16.67 22.81
N LEU A 279 -12.92 15.88 21.88
CA LEU A 279 -13.53 15.73 20.55
C LEU A 279 -14.83 14.93 20.63
N PRO A 280 -15.81 15.23 19.76
CA PRO A 280 -16.93 14.34 19.51
C PRO A 280 -16.43 12.93 19.17
N CYS A 281 -17.12 11.93 19.67
CA CYS A 281 -16.66 10.54 19.56
C CYS A 281 -16.62 10.04 18.10
N GLU A 282 -17.36 10.70 17.20
CA GLU A 282 -17.44 10.42 15.76
C GLU A 282 -16.08 10.60 15.05
N TYR A 283 -15.19 11.40 15.63
CA TYR A 283 -13.81 11.55 15.17
C TYR A 283 -12.90 10.40 15.59
N ASN A 284 -13.36 9.45 16.42
CA ASN A 284 -12.61 8.25 16.80
C ASN A 284 -13.55 7.16 17.35
N VAL A 285 -14.34 6.56 16.46
CA VAL A 285 -15.23 5.43 16.80
C VAL A 285 -14.38 4.18 17.01
N GLN A 286 -14.19 3.78 18.26
CA GLN A 286 -13.26 2.70 18.63
C GLN A 286 -13.95 1.33 18.54
N LEU A 287 -13.35 0.41 17.79
CA LEU A 287 -13.91 -0.92 17.47
C LEU A 287 -13.24 -2.09 18.24
N GLY A 288 -12.50 -1.78 19.29
CA GLY A 288 -11.76 -2.71 20.12
C GLY A 288 -12.65 -3.70 20.89
N GLY A 289 -12.04 -4.79 21.38
CA GLY A 289 -12.76 -5.88 22.06
C GLY A 289 -13.59 -5.46 23.28
N GLN A 290 -13.12 -4.45 24.03
CA GLN A 290 -13.82 -3.88 25.18
C GLN A 290 -14.52 -2.55 24.86
N SER A 291 -14.43 -2.07 23.63
CA SER A 291 -15.06 -0.83 23.22
C SER A 291 -16.57 -1.00 23.10
N GLN A 292 -17.31 0.08 23.33
CA GLN A 292 -18.77 0.12 23.23
C GLN A 292 -19.19 1.12 22.13
N PRO A 293 -18.98 0.78 20.82
CA PRO A 293 -19.26 1.70 19.71
C PRO A 293 -20.68 2.26 19.71
N VAL A 294 -21.66 1.47 20.19
CA VAL A 294 -23.08 1.86 20.31
C VAL A 294 -23.31 3.14 21.10
N ARG A 295 -22.40 3.49 22.03
CA ARG A 295 -22.49 4.74 22.81
C ARG A 295 -22.19 5.96 21.96
N CYS A 296 -21.37 5.78 20.94
CA CYS A 296 -20.97 6.83 20.03
C CYS A 296 -21.82 6.82 18.75
N GLN A 297 -21.82 5.69 18.05
CA GLN A 297 -22.44 5.56 16.75
C GLN A 297 -23.94 5.28 16.88
N LYS A 298 -24.73 6.36 16.83
CA LYS A 298 -26.19 6.31 16.68
C LYS A 298 -26.64 6.39 15.22
N ASP A 299 -25.89 7.12 14.39
CA ASP A 299 -26.09 7.25 12.94
C ASP A 299 -24.73 7.09 12.23
N ASP A 300 -24.66 6.16 11.28
CA ASP A 300 -23.45 5.91 10.47
C ASP A 300 -23.01 7.13 9.65
N ARG A 301 -23.92 8.03 9.29
CA ARG A 301 -23.63 9.20 8.45
C ARG A 301 -22.76 10.23 9.17
N LEU A 302 -22.82 10.24 10.50
CA LEU A 302 -22.09 11.19 11.34
C LEU A 302 -20.66 10.73 11.62
N VAL A 303 -20.37 9.44 11.46
CA VAL A 303 -19.03 8.90 11.74
C VAL A 303 -18.02 9.48 10.78
N LYS A 304 -16.99 10.12 11.35
CA LYS A 304 -15.87 10.71 10.61
C LYS A 304 -14.73 9.72 10.49
N ILE A 305 -14.37 9.06 11.59
CA ILE A 305 -13.24 8.13 11.64
C ILE A 305 -13.62 6.89 12.45
N ALA A 306 -13.43 5.71 11.85
CA ALA A 306 -13.55 4.43 12.53
C ALA A 306 -12.17 3.84 12.82
N HIS A 307 -11.95 3.37 14.04
CA HIS A 307 -10.64 2.95 14.54
C HIS A 307 -10.66 1.48 14.97
N PHE A 308 -9.90 0.64 14.27
CA PHE A 308 -9.78 -0.80 14.55
C PHE A 308 -8.82 -1.09 15.72
N ASN A 309 -8.96 -0.41 16.86
CA ASN A 309 -7.99 -0.38 17.97
C ASN A 309 -7.75 -1.68 18.76
N SER A 310 -8.17 -2.85 18.23
CA SER A 310 -7.86 -4.18 18.76
C SER A 310 -6.58 -4.74 18.14
N PRO A 311 -5.79 -5.56 18.86
CA PRO A 311 -4.70 -6.34 18.24
C PRO A 311 -5.17 -7.25 17.10
N GLN A 312 -6.43 -7.72 17.14
CA GLN A 312 -7.02 -8.54 16.08
C GLN A 312 -7.53 -7.71 14.88
N LYS A 313 -7.57 -6.36 15.01
CA LYS A 313 -7.98 -5.42 13.96
C LYS A 313 -9.29 -5.87 13.30
N MET A 314 -9.33 -5.95 11.96
CA MET A 314 -10.51 -6.38 11.18
C MET A 314 -10.88 -7.87 11.33
N LYS A 315 -10.07 -8.69 12.02
CA LYS A 315 -10.38 -10.13 12.22
C LYS A 315 -11.45 -10.36 13.29
N MET A 316 -11.82 -9.34 14.06
CA MET A 316 -12.87 -9.47 15.06
C MET A 316 -14.24 -9.67 14.42
N LYS A 317 -15.08 -10.50 15.06
CA LYS A 317 -16.42 -10.87 14.55
C LYS A 317 -17.57 -9.97 15.03
N SER A 318 -17.27 -8.82 15.65
CA SER A 318 -18.30 -7.88 16.10
C SER A 318 -19.05 -7.27 14.91
N LYS A 319 -20.37 -7.05 15.03
CA LYS A 319 -21.19 -6.45 13.97
C LYS A 319 -20.63 -5.12 13.45
N TYR A 320 -20.07 -4.29 14.34
CA TYR A 320 -19.46 -3.01 13.98
C TYR A 320 -18.16 -3.20 13.21
N VAL A 321 -17.30 -4.12 13.66
CA VAL A 321 -16.04 -4.42 12.95
C VAL A 321 -16.33 -4.94 11.55
N VAL A 322 -17.27 -5.88 11.41
CA VAL A 322 -17.67 -6.42 10.10
C VAL A 322 -18.20 -5.30 9.19
N HIS A 323 -19.08 -4.44 9.71
CA HIS A 323 -19.63 -3.31 8.96
C HIS A 323 -18.53 -2.35 8.46
N TYR A 324 -17.63 -1.89 9.34
CA TYR A 324 -16.57 -0.95 8.94
C TYR A 324 -15.45 -1.62 8.13
N ALA A 325 -15.22 -2.93 8.29
CA ALA A 325 -14.29 -3.69 7.45
C ALA A 325 -14.76 -3.76 5.99
N GLN A 326 -16.07 -3.77 5.74
CA GLN A 326 -16.61 -3.66 4.37
C GLN A 326 -16.26 -2.29 3.76
N LYS A 327 -16.39 -1.20 4.53
CA LYS A 327 -15.97 0.15 4.09
C LYS A 327 -14.45 0.23 3.86
N TYR A 328 -13.65 -0.37 4.73
CA TYR A 328 -12.20 -0.51 4.51
C TYR A 328 -11.89 -1.22 3.19
N ALA A 329 -12.56 -2.33 2.87
CA ALA A 329 -12.35 -3.08 1.64
C ALA A 329 -12.69 -2.27 0.37
N VAL A 330 -13.69 -1.37 0.46
CA VAL A 330 -14.00 -0.42 -0.63
C VAL A 330 -12.80 0.50 -0.88
N TYR A 331 -12.26 1.15 0.16
CA TYR A 331 -11.08 2.01 -0.03
C TYR A 331 -9.85 1.21 -0.46
N GLN A 332 -9.64 0.00 0.07
CA GLN A 332 -8.53 -0.85 -0.34
C GLN A 332 -8.58 -1.16 -1.85
N SER A 333 -9.77 -1.48 -2.38
CA SER A 333 -9.98 -1.86 -3.79
C SER A 333 -10.15 -0.68 -4.76
N MET A 334 -10.39 0.53 -4.25
CA MET A 334 -10.53 1.74 -5.06
C MET A 334 -9.27 2.01 -5.88
N ASP A 335 -9.44 2.33 -7.16
CA ASP A 335 -8.33 2.69 -8.04
C ASP A 335 -7.64 3.96 -7.51
N GLY A 336 -6.35 3.85 -7.18
CA GLY A 336 -5.58 4.98 -6.69
C GLY A 336 -5.36 6.09 -7.71
N TYR A 337 -5.42 5.80 -9.02
CA TYR A 337 -5.19 6.81 -10.05
C TYR A 337 -6.27 7.90 -10.09
N VAL A 338 -7.47 7.63 -9.57
CA VAL A 338 -8.55 8.63 -9.49
C VAL A 338 -8.12 9.89 -8.72
N PHE A 339 -7.20 9.74 -7.77
CA PHE A 339 -6.71 10.85 -6.95
C PHE A 339 -5.67 11.74 -7.67
N ARG A 340 -5.16 11.33 -8.84
CA ARG A 340 -4.33 12.20 -9.69
C ARG A 340 -5.15 13.32 -10.35
N LEU A 341 -6.46 13.12 -10.48
CA LEU A 341 -7.39 14.07 -11.09
C LEU A 341 -7.90 15.10 -10.08
N ARG A 342 -7.39 15.10 -8.84
CA ARG A 342 -7.75 16.10 -7.85
C ARG A 342 -7.05 17.41 -8.17
N GLU A 343 -7.78 18.31 -8.82
CA GLU A 343 -7.32 19.67 -9.16
C GLU A 343 -7.87 20.74 -8.20
N GLU A 344 -8.75 20.34 -7.27
CA GLU A 344 -9.32 21.23 -6.26
C GLU A 344 -8.20 21.89 -5.45
N CYS A 345 -8.16 23.22 -5.46
CA CYS A 345 -7.14 24.05 -4.81
C CYS A 345 -5.71 23.89 -5.35
N ALA A 346 -5.52 23.31 -6.54
CA ALA A 346 -4.24 23.36 -7.22
C ALA A 346 -3.95 24.81 -7.67
N PRO A 347 -2.71 25.32 -7.55
CA PRO A 347 -2.36 26.61 -8.13
C PRO A 347 -2.58 26.56 -9.65
N ASP A 348 -3.19 27.61 -10.22
CA ASP A 348 -3.61 27.76 -11.64
C ASP A 348 -2.54 27.40 -12.70
N ASN A 349 -1.28 27.19 -12.30
CA ASN A 349 -0.15 26.98 -13.20
C ASN A 349 0.36 25.54 -13.31
N SER A 350 -0.22 24.54 -12.61
CA SER A 350 0.42 23.19 -12.56
C SER A 350 -0.22 22.06 -13.37
N THR A 351 -1.45 22.20 -13.86
CA THR A 351 -2.19 21.06 -14.47
C THR A 351 -2.40 21.16 -15.97
N SER A 352 -2.08 22.30 -16.59
CA SER A 352 -2.27 22.49 -18.04
C SER A 352 -1.24 21.75 -18.89
N THR A 353 -0.06 21.37 -18.40
CA THR A 353 1.01 20.85 -19.28
C THR A 353 0.93 19.36 -19.53
N LEU A 354 0.77 18.53 -18.50
CA LEU A 354 0.78 17.07 -18.65
C LEU A 354 -0.39 16.50 -19.47
N LEU A 355 -1.59 17.11 -19.38
CA LEU A 355 -2.74 16.68 -20.18
C LEU A 355 -2.66 17.23 -21.61
N ASN A 356 -2.21 18.48 -21.80
CA ASN A 356 -2.09 19.08 -23.13
C ASN A 356 -0.94 18.43 -23.94
N ASP A 357 0.18 18.09 -23.30
CA ASP A 357 1.30 17.38 -23.94
C ASP A 357 0.91 15.98 -24.41
N LEU A 358 -0.05 15.32 -23.74
CA LEU A 358 -0.58 14.00 -24.14
C LEU A 358 -1.70 14.09 -25.19
N ILE A 359 -2.42 15.21 -25.24
CA ILE A 359 -3.54 15.42 -26.18
C ILE A 359 -3.03 15.88 -27.56
N GLU A 360 -1.94 16.65 -27.62
CA GLU A 360 -1.42 17.17 -28.90
C GLU A 360 -0.70 16.11 -29.77
N GLU A 361 -0.23 14.98 -29.22
CA GLU A 361 0.38 13.88 -29.99
C GLU A 361 -0.61 12.73 -30.36
N ASN A 362 -1.87 12.84 -29.92
CA ASN A 362 -2.85 11.76 -29.98
C ASN A 362 -3.49 11.54 -31.37
N ASP A 363 -3.04 12.29 -32.39
CA ASP A 363 -3.45 12.16 -33.80
C ASP A 363 -2.52 11.23 -34.62
N SER A 364 -1.62 10.48 -33.97
CA SER A 364 -0.74 9.50 -34.63
C SER A 364 -1.11 8.05 -34.30
N GLU A 365 -0.82 7.12 -35.23
CA GLU A 365 -0.98 5.65 -35.06
C GLU A 365 -0.18 5.09 -33.86
N CYS A 366 0.75 5.88 -33.28
CA CYS A 366 1.60 5.53 -32.15
C CYS A 366 1.29 6.31 -30.84
N GLY A 367 0.23 7.12 -30.77
CA GLY A 367 -0.10 7.93 -29.58
C GLY A 367 -0.23 7.11 -28.30
N ASP A 368 -0.88 5.94 -28.38
CA ASP A 368 -1.00 4.98 -27.26
C ASP A 368 0.38 4.53 -26.73
N LEU A 369 1.36 4.36 -27.64
CA LEU A 369 2.71 3.90 -27.31
C LEU A 369 3.50 5.01 -26.61
N PHE A 370 3.47 6.24 -27.14
CA PHE A 370 4.11 7.39 -26.50
C PHE A 370 3.52 7.67 -25.12
N THR A 371 2.19 7.65 -25.01
CA THR A 371 1.48 7.74 -23.73
C THR A 371 1.99 6.69 -22.75
N SER A 372 2.17 5.45 -23.19
CA SER A 372 2.64 4.36 -22.33
C SER A 372 4.12 4.49 -21.93
N ILE A 373 4.96 5.08 -22.78
CA ILE A 373 6.37 5.39 -22.47
C ILE A 373 6.45 6.48 -21.40
N LEU A 374 5.61 7.50 -21.51
CA LEU A 374 5.58 8.65 -20.58
C LEU A 374 4.80 8.34 -19.29
N THR A 375 4.00 7.28 -19.29
CA THR A 375 3.17 6.89 -18.15
C THR A 375 4.04 6.58 -16.93
N LYS A 376 3.85 7.36 -15.86
CA LYS A 376 4.39 7.03 -14.54
C LYS A 376 3.44 6.05 -13.85
N TYR A 377 3.86 4.79 -13.73
CA TYR A 377 3.08 3.77 -13.03
C TYR A 377 3.26 3.87 -11.51
N ARG A 378 2.15 3.92 -10.78
CA ARG A 378 2.16 3.84 -9.32
C ARG A 378 2.72 2.48 -8.90
N THR A 379 3.65 2.50 -7.96
CA THR A 379 4.44 1.33 -7.57
C THR A 379 4.44 1.18 -6.05
N HIS A 380 4.23 -0.04 -5.55
CA HIS A 380 4.27 -0.38 -4.12
C HIS A 380 5.28 -1.52 -3.91
N LEU A 381 6.35 -1.26 -3.17
CA LEU A 381 7.42 -2.24 -2.96
C LEU A 381 7.19 -3.09 -1.70
N TYR A 382 7.69 -4.34 -1.71
CA TYR A 382 7.74 -5.25 -0.56
C TYR A 382 6.38 -5.50 0.12
N PHE A 383 5.32 -5.61 -0.68
CA PHE A 383 3.93 -5.70 -0.25
C PHE A 383 3.65 -6.82 0.77
N ASN A 384 4.33 -7.97 0.64
CA ASN A 384 4.17 -9.15 1.49
C ASN A 384 5.05 -9.14 2.76
N GLY A 385 5.94 -8.15 2.90
CA GLY A 385 7.02 -8.14 3.88
C GLY A 385 8.17 -9.04 3.47
N PHE A 386 9.37 -8.45 3.38
CA PHE A 386 10.58 -9.09 2.87
C PHE A 386 11.72 -8.94 3.88
N THR A 387 12.55 -9.99 4.00
CA THR A 387 13.79 -9.92 4.77
C THR A 387 14.94 -10.19 3.81
N PRO A 388 15.82 -9.21 3.56
CA PRO A 388 16.97 -9.42 2.67
C PRO A 388 17.91 -10.48 3.23
N SER A 389 18.48 -11.27 2.32
CA SER A 389 19.61 -12.14 2.63
C SER A 389 20.87 -11.30 2.87
N THR A 390 21.74 -11.75 3.77
CA THR A 390 23.05 -11.15 4.03
C THR A 390 24.20 -11.97 3.41
N ASP A 391 23.88 -13.05 2.71
CA ASP A 391 24.88 -13.96 2.15
C ASP A 391 25.56 -13.35 0.92
N SER A 392 26.88 -13.27 0.98
CA SER A 392 27.70 -12.88 -0.18
C SER A 392 27.59 -13.93 -1.28
N GLY A 393 27.35 -13.50 -2.52
CA GLY A 393 27.23 -14.41 -3.67
C GLY A 393 25.81 -14.91 -3.96
N ASP A 394 24.81 -14.48 -3.19
CA ASP A 394 23.42 -14.76 -3.52
C ASP A 394 23.01 -14.12 -4.86
N VAL A 395 22.17 -14.84 -5.60
CA VAL A 395 21.61 -14.41 -6.88
C VAL A 395 20.10 -14.28 -6.72
N THR A 396 19.55 -13.08 -6.91
CA THR A 396 18.09 -12.87 -6.85
C THR A 396 17.44 -13.23 -8.19
N LEU A 397 16.40 -14.07 -8.19
CA LEU A 397 15.53 -14.21 -9.37
C LEU A 397 14.70 -12.93 -9.51
N VAL A 398 14.88 -12.24 -10.62
CA VAL A 398 14.13 -11.03 -10.97
C VAL A 398 13.10 -11.39 -12.01
N THR A 399 11.83 -11.22 -11.67
CA THR A 399 10.72 -11.57 -12.57
C THR A 399 9.55 -10.60 -12.46
N GLN A 400 8.64 -10.72 -13.42
CA GLN A 400 7.43 -9.93 -13.51
C GLN A 400 6.28 -10.83 -13.96
N LEU A 401 5.06 -10.53 -13.51
CA LEU A 401 3.89 -11.34 -13.79
C LEU A 401 2.59 -10.54 -13.66
N SER A 402 1.53 -11.04 -14.31
CA SER A 402 0.15 -10.71 -13.99
C SER A 402 -0.43 -11.71 -12.99
N VAL A 403 -1.58 -11.38 -12.42
CA VAL A 403 -2.26 -12.19 -11.39
C VAL A 403 -2.65 -13.58 -11.89
N ASP A 404 -3.04 -13.70 -13.16
CA ASP A 404 -3.38 -14.99 -13.81
C ASP A 404 -2.17 -15.94 -13.96
N ARG A 405 -0.95 -15.45 -13.74
CA ARG A 405 0.29 -16.24 -13.84
C ARG A 405 0.78 -16.83 -12.52
N PHE A 406 0.05 -16.65 -11.40
CA PHE A 406 0.44 -17.24 -10.12
C PHE A 406 0.64 -18.76 -10.16
N GLY A 407 -0.15 -19.48 -10.97
CA GLY A 407 0.03 -20.93 -11.14
C GLY A 407 1.35 -21.32 -11.84
N ILE A 408 1.88 -20.46 -12.72
CA ILE A 408 3.19 -20.65 -13.33
C ILE A 408 4.29 -20.21 -12.37
N PHE A 409 4.09 -19.10 -11.67
CA PHE A 409 5.03 -18.62 -10.66
C PHE A 409 5.29 -19.65 -9.56
N ASP A 410 4.27 -20.40 -9.12
CA ASP A 410 4.43 -21.50 -8.17
C ASP A 410 5.39 -22.60 -8.71
N LYS A 411 5.32 -22.89 -10.03
CA LYS A 411 6.26 -23.82 -10.68
C LYS A 411 7.68 -23.25 -10.71
N VAL A 412 7.84 -21.96 -10.98
CA VAL A 412 9.13 -21.27 -10.91
C VAL A 412 9.73 -21.38 -9.51
N LEU A 413 8.93 -21.15 -8.47
CA LEU A 413 9.35 -21.28 -7.07
C LEU A 413 9.74 -22.70 -6.67
N THR A 414 9.26 -23.73 -7.40
CA THR A 414 9.66 -25.13 -7.19
C THR A 414 11.13 -25.35 -7.54
N SER A 415 11.64 -24.63 -8.56
CA SER A 415 13.02 -24.75 -9.04
C SER A 415 13.96 -23.66 -8.50
N TRP A 416 13.45 -22.71 -7.71
CA TRP A 416 14.23 -21.57 -7.22
C TRP A 416 14.12 -21.38 -5.70
N GLU A 417 15.16 -21.83 -5.00
CA GLU A 417 15.26 -21.75 -3.53
C GLU A 417 15.83 -20.41 -3.04
N GLY A 418 16.57 -19.71 -3.91
CA GLY A 418 17.21 -18.42 -3.61
C GLY A 418 16.24 -17.25 -3.44
N PRO A 419 16.79 -16.04 -3.20
CA PRO A 419 16.00 -14.81 -3.13
C PRO A 419 15.22 -14.55 -4.43
N VAL A 420 14.04 -13.94 -4.31
CA VAL A 420 13.16 -13.59 -5.43
C VAL A 420 12.72 -12.14 -5.30
N SER A 421 12.76 -11.38 -6.38
CA SER A 421 12.06 -10.11 -6.55
C SER A 421 11.07 -10.24 -7.71
N ALA A 422 9.78 -10.21 -7.39
CA ALA A 422 8.70 -10.42 -8.34
C ALA A 422 7.75 -9.21 -8.35
N VAL A 423 7.56 -8.60 -9.51
CA VAL A 423 6.60 -7.50 -9.69
C VAL A 423 5.30 -8.02 -10.29
N VAL A 424 4.20 -7.86 -9.55
CA VAL A 424 2.85 -8.18 -10.01
C VAL A 424 2.22 -6.93 -10.65
N TYR A 425 1.84 -7.03 -11.92
CA TYR A 425 1.04 -6.01 -12.60
C TYR A 425 -0.45 -6.27 -12.34
N CYS A 426 -1.05 -5.46 -11.47
CA CYS A 426 -2.40 -5.70 -10.95
C CYS A 426 -3.23 -4.42 -10.75
N THR A 427 -4.54 -4.53 -10.59
CA THR A 427 -5.37 -3.44 -10.07
C THR A 427 -5.29 -3.35 -8.55
N ASP A 428 -5.82 -2.27 -7.98
CA ASP A 428 -5.99 -2.16 -6.52
C ASP A 428 -6.88 -3.26 -5.92
N ALA A 429 -7.95 -3.64 -6.63
CA ALA A 429 -8.84 -4.72 -6.20
C ALA A 429 -8.13 -6.09 -6.21
N GLU A 430 -7.27 -6.32 -7.20
CA GLU A 430 -6.48 -7.54 -7.34
C GLU A 430 -5.33 -7.65 -6.33
N LEU A 431 -4.96 -6.57 -5.64
CA LEU A 431 -3.84 -6.54 -4.69
C LEU A 431 -4.01 -7.57 -3.56
N SER A 432 -5.26 -7.81 -3.13
CA SER A 432 -5.61 -8.84 -2.15
C SER A 432 -5.24 -10.27 -2.59
N GLN A 433 -5.19 -10.52 -3.90
CA GLN A 433 -4.84 -11.83 -4.46
C GLN A 433 -3.35 -12.14 -4.31
N ILE A 434 -2.47 -11.12 -4.25
CA ILE A 434 -1.04 -11.31 -3.94
C ILE A 434 -0.89 -11.84 -2.51
N GLU A 435 -1.61 -11.21 -1.58
CA GLU A 435 -1.62 -11.63 -0.18
C GLU A 435 -2.16 -13.05 0.00
N GLU A 436 -3.22 -13.38 -0.74
CA GLU A 436 -3.79 -14.73 -0.72
C GLU A 436 -2.85 -15.76 -1.34
N PHE A 437 -2.18 -15.45 -2.45
CA PHE A 437 -1.16 -16.31 -3.04
C PHE A 437 -0.05 -16.63 -2.03
N MET A 438 0.52 -15.61 -1.37
CA MET A 438 1.56 -15.79 -0.34
C MET A 438 1.05 -16.59 0.87
N LYS A 439 -0.25 -16.55 1.15
CA LYS A 439 -0.88 -17.35 2.21
C LYS A 439 -1.16 -18.77 1.76
N VAL A 440 -1.55 -19.05 0.52
CA VAL A 440 -2.04 -20.37 0.08
C VAL A 440 -0.95 -21.25 -0.53
N SER A 441 -0.03 -20.66 -1.29
CA SER A 441 1.06 -21.42 -1.94
C SER A 441 1.92 -22.11 -0.88
N ARG A 442 2.12 -23.42 -1.03
CA ARG A 442 3.01 -24.19 -0.14
C ARG A 442 4.47 -23.78 -0.29
N LEU A 443 4.84 -23.29 -1.47
CA LEU A 443 6.20 -22.89 -1.81
C LEU A 443 6.50 -21.47 -1.33
N ALA A 444 5.53 -20.56 -1.38
CA ALA A 444 5.70 -19.18 -0.94
C ALA A 444 5.43 -18.99 0.56
N ARG A 445 4.49 -19.74 1.15
CA ARG A 445 4.11 -19.62 2.56
C ARG A 445 5.31 -19.87 3.46
N GLY A 446 5.65 -18.87 4.27
CA GLY A 446 6.76 -18.94 5.23
C GLY A 446 8.13 -18.60 4.66
N ARG A 447 8.27 -18.40 3.34
CA ARG A 447 9.50 -17.87 2.75
C ARG A 447 9.56 -16.36 2.93
N HIS A 448 10.61 -15.89 3.59
CA HIS A 448 10.87 -14.46 3.81
C HIS A 448 11.80 -13.84 2.76
N ASN A 449 12.43 -14.67 1.92
CA ASN A 449 13.32 -14.26 0.84
C ASN A 449 12.60 -14.00 -0.50
N ILE A 450 11.27 -13.94 -0.51
CA ILE A 450 10.46 -13.57 -1.67
C ILE A 450 9.94 -12.14 -1.46
N ALA A 451 10.42 -11.19 -2.25
CA ALA A 451 9.90 -9.84 -2.33
C ALA A 451 8.82 -9.75 -3.42
N MET A 452 7.59 -9.47 -3.02
CA MET A 452 6.48 -9.17 -3.94
C MET A 452 6.29 -7.65 -4.02
N HIS A 453 6.27 -7.11 -5.23
CA HIS A 453 6.00 -5.71 -5.52
C HIS A 453 4.71 -5.62 -6.34
N ALA A 454 3.99 -4.51 -6.24
CA ALA A 454 2.81 -4.25 -7.05
C ALA A 454 3.05 -3.01 -7.93
N VAL A 455 2.78 -3.16 -9.22
CA VAL A 455 2.68 -2.03 -10.15
C VAL A 455 1.24 -1.96 -10.63
N PHE A 456 0.61 -0.80 -10.43
CA PHE A 456 -0.82 -0.68 -10.65
C PHE A 456 -1.16 -0.45 -12.13
N LYS A 457 -2.07 -1.28 -12.65
CA LYS A 457 -2.55 -1.26 -14.03
C LYS A 457 -3.08 0.11 -14.43
N THR A 458 -2.60 0.64 -15.54
CA THR A 458 -3.12 1.82 -16.24
C THR A 458 -2.64 1.82 -17.68
N GLY A 459 -3.37 2.48 -18.57
CA GLY A 459 -3.09 2.43 -20.01
C GLY A 459 -3.39 1.07 -20.64
N LYS A 460 -3.02 0.94 -21.92
CA LYS A 460 -3.40 -0.19 -22.78
C LYS A 460 -2.38 -1.32 -22.81
N TYR A 461 -1.10 -1.00 -22.67
CA TYR A 461 -0.01 -1.97 -22.84
C TYR A 461 0.47 -2.56 -21.52
N TYR A 462 1.07 -3.74 -21.61
CA TYR A 462 1.79 -4.39 -20.52
C TYR A 462 3.24 -3.86 -20.47
N PRO A 463 3.63 -3.09 -19.44
CA PRO A 463 4.89 -2.33 -19.48
C PRO A 463 6.09 -3.19 -19.03
N ILE A 464 6.38 -4.28 -19.76
CA ILE A 464 7.31 -5.33 -19.33
C ILE A 464 8.68 -4.81 -18.86
N ASN A 465 9.26 -3.84 -19.57
CA ASN A 465 10.56 -3.28 -19.21
C ASN A 465 10.50 -2.46 -17.91
N TYR A 466 9.42 -1.71 -17.69
CA TYR A 466 9.20 -1.01 -16.42
C TYR A 466 9.12 -2.02 -15.26
N LEU A 467 8.34 -3.09 -15.42
CA LEU A 467 8.18 -4.12 -14.38
C LEU A 467 9.51 -4.81 -14.05
N ARG A 468 10.30 -5.17 -15.06
CA ARG A 468 11.64 -5.76 -14.87
C ARG A 468 12.57 -4.79 -14.14
N ASN A 469 12.56 -3.51 -14.49
CA ASN A 469 13.38 -2.49 -13.82
C ASN A 469 12.97 -2.29 -12.36
N VAL A 470 11.66 -2.31 -12.04
CA VAL A 470 11.20 -2.24 -10.65
C VAL A 470 11.71 -3.43 -9.84
N ALA A 471 11.58 -4.65 -10.38
CA ALA A 471 12.05 -5.86 -9.70
C ALA A 471 13.59 -5.86 -9.53
N LEU A 472 14.31 -5.49 -10.58
CA LEU A 472 15.77 -5.43 -10.55
C LEU A 472 16.27 -4.40 -9.53
N ASN A 473 15.73 -3.18 -9.55
CA ASN A 473 16.14 -2.11 -8.64
C ASN A 473 15.78 -2.39 -7.18
N ALA A 474 14.74 -3.19 -6.93
CA ALA A 474 14.34 -3.60 -5.59
C ALA A 474 15.07 -4.85 -5.09
N SER A 475 15.92 -5.46 -5.91
CA SER A 475 16.76 -6.59 -5.50
C SER A 475 17.87 -6.11 -4.57
N LYS A 476 18.18 -6.92 -3.54
CA LYS A 476 19.16 -6.56 -2.50
C LYS A 476 20.50 -7.29 -2.62
N THR A 477 20.61 -8.19 -3.58
CA THR A 477 21.82 -8.97 -3.86
C THR A 477 22.67 -8.29 -4.92
N ASP A 478 23.98 -8.55 -4.91
CA ASP A 478 24.91 -8.02 -5.92
C ASP A 478 24.67 -8.61 -7.32
N PHE A 479 24.10 -9.82 -7.38
CA PHE A 479 23.80 -10.54 -8.62
C PHE A 479 22.31 -10.78 -8.77
N ALA A 480 21.83 -10.72 -10.02
CA ALA A 480 20.44 -10.97 -10.36
C ALA A 480 20.34 -11.88 -11.60
N TYR A 481 19.40 -12.83 -11.56
CA TYR A 481 18.99 -13.62 -12.70
C TYR A 481 17.64 -13.10 -13.21
N LEU A 482 17.68 -12.34 -14.31
CA LEU A 482 16.49 -11.76 -14.92
C LEU A 482 15.80 -12.79 -15.82
N SER A 483 14.56 -13.15 -15.49
CA SER A 483 13.77 -14.13 -16.23
C SER A 483 12.28 -13.80 -16.18
N ASP A 484 11.59 -13.87 -17.33
CA ASP A 484 10.12 -13.75 -17.31
C ASP A 484 9.49 -14.98 -16.64
N VAL A 485 8.31 -14.79 -16.05
CA VAL A 485 7.64 -15.83 -15.26
C VAL A 485 7.29 -17.09 -16.08
N ASP A 486 7.19 -16.96 -17.41
CA ASP A 486 6.90 -18.09 -18.30
C ASP A 486 8.11 -19.01 -18.53
N PHE A 487 9.31 -18.59 -18.10
CA PHE A 487 10.50 -19.45 -18.09
C PHE A 487 10.63 -20.12 -16.72
N ILE A 488 10.57 -21.45 -16.71
CA ILE A 488 10.79 -22.26 -15.51
C ILE A 488 12.28 -22.62 -15.44
N PRO A 489 13.02 -22.15 -14.42
CA PRO A 489 14.41 -22.54 -14.21
C PRO A 489 14.54 -24.06 -14.05
N PHE A 490 15.65 -24.63 -14.51
CA PHE A 490 15.96 -26.02 -14.19
C PHE A 490 16.30 -26.15 -12.69
N GLN A 491 16.03 -27.32 -12.11
CA GLN A 491 16.31 -27.57 -10.70
C GLN A 491 17.83 -27.58 -10.44
N GLY A 492 18.31 -26.64 -9.63
CA GLY A 492 19.74 -26.45 -9.34
C GLY A 492 20.39 -25.28 -10.06
N LEU A 493 19.65 -24.54 -10.92
CA LEU A 493 20.20 -23.34 -11.59
C LEU A 493 20.74 -22.33 -10.57
N TYR A 494 19.99 -22.10 -9.49
CA TYR A 494 20.39 -21.17 -8.44
C TYR A 494 21.76 -21.51 -7.85
N GLN A 495 21.96 -22.78 -7.45
CA GLN A 495 23.21 -23.28 -6.88
C GLN A 495 24.36 -23.21 -7.87
N ASN A 496 24.11 -23.52 -9.15
CA ASN A 496 25.12 -23.41 -10.19
C ASN A 496 25.54 -21.94 -10.41
N LEU A 497 24.58 -21.02 -10.48
CA LEU A 497 24.88 -19.59 -10.60
C LEU A 497 25.68 -19.09 -9.39
N ARG A 498 25.28 -19.46 -8.17
CA ARG A 498 26.00 -19.12 -6.94
C ARG A 498 27.45 -19.62 -6.98
N SER A 499 27.66 -20.88 -7.35
CA SER A 499 29.00 -21.46 -7.49
C SER A 499 29.87 -20.71 -8.52
N VAL A 500 29.28 -20.28 -9.65
CA VAL A 500 30.01 -19.50 -10.66
C VAL A 500 30.38 -18.11 -10.15
N VAL A 501 29.46 -17.39 -9.51
CA VAL A 501 29.75 -16.03 -9.01
C VAL A 501 30.73 -16.04 -7.84
N GLU A 502 30.77 -17.11 -7.05
CA GLU A 502 31.75 -17.31 -5.96
C GLU A 502 33.15 -17.68 -6.50
N SER A 503 33.22 -18.42 -7.62
CA SER A 503 34.49 -18.92 -8.18
C SER A 503 35.10 -18.01 -9.25
N VAL A 504 34.29 -17.18 -9.91
CA VAL A 504 34.72 -16.34 -11.03
C VAL A 504 34.55 -14.87 -10.68
N ASN A 505 35.59 -14.07 -10.91
CA ASN A 505 35.43 -12.61 -10.86
C ASN A 505 34.47 -12.14 -11.97
N MET A 506 33.27 -11.72 -11.56
CA MET A 506 32.17 -11.26 -12.40
C MET A 506 32.22 -9.78 -12.78
N THR A 507 33.29 -9.07 -12.43
CA THR A 507 33.47 -7.67 -12.81
C THR A 507 33.38 -7.51 -14.33
N LYS A 508 32.38 -6.73 -14.79
CA LYS A 508 32.09 -6.49 -16.22
C LYS A 508 31.80 -7.76 -17.03
N LYS A 509 31.27 -8.81 -16.39
CA LYS A 509 30.83 -10.04 -17.06
C LYS A 509 29.35 -10.29 -16.80
N ALA A 510 28.71 -10.97 -17.74
CA ALA A 510 27.35 -11.46 -17.61
C ALA A 510 27.34 -12.97 -17.94
N LEU A 511 26.47 -13.71 -17.25
CA LEU A 511 26.21 -15.11 -17.56
C LEU A 511 25.03 -15.19 -18.52
N VAL A 512 25.16 -16.01 -19.53
CA VAL A 512 24.06 -16.32 -20.45
C VAL A 512 23.51 -17.68 -20.04
N VAL A 513 22.23 -17.70 -19.67
CA VAL A 513 21.50 -18.93 -19.42
C VAL A 513 20.68 -19.27 -20.68
N PRO A 514 21.00 -20.36 -21.38
CA PRO A 514 20.22 -20.84 -22.52
C PRO A 514 18.75 -21.04 -22.19
N ALA A 515 17.87 -20.61 -23.10
CA ALA A 515 16.44 -20.82 -22.99
C ALA A 515 15.93 -21.73 -24.12
N PHE A 516 15.08 -22.67 -23.75
CA PHE A 516 14.52 -23.68 -24.65
C PHE A 516 13.00 -23.68 -24.56
N GLU A 517 12.34 -24.07 -25.65
CA GLU A 517 10.90 -24.26 -25.72
C GLU A 517 10.57 -25.65 -26.28
N ILE A 518 9.42 -26.18 -25.87
CA ILE A 518 8.92 -27.48 -26.34
C ILE A 518 8.04 -27.21 -27.56
N ALA A 519 8.32 -27.91 -28.67
CA ALA A 519 7.49 -27.86 -29.86
C ALA A 519 6.12 -28.50 -29.56
N SER A 520 5.03 -27.73 -29.67
CA SER A 520 3.69 -28.14 -29.21
C SER A 520 3.22 -29.45 -29.87
N SER A 521 3.01 -30.54 -29.12
CA SER A 521 1.68 -30.93 -28.61
C SER A 521 1.71 -31.80 -27.34
N GLU A 522 2.88 -32.24 -26.87
CA GLU A 522 3.02 -33.15 -25.72
C GLU A 522 3.39 -32.38 -24.45
N ARG A 523 2.39 -31.75 -23.81
CA ARG A 523 2.54 -30.84 -22.66
C ARG A 523 3.01 -31.48 -21.33
N LEU A 524 3.64 -32.65 -21.33
CA LEU A 524 3.72 -33.46 -20.10
C LEU A 524 5.11 -33.62 -19.49
N HIS A 525 6.20 -33.29 -20.20
CA HIS A 525 7.54 -33.57 -19.69
C HIS A 525 8.53 -32.44 -19.96
N PHE A 526 9.19 -31.96 -18.89
CA PHE A 526 10.31 -31.03 -18.96
C PHE A 526 11.60 -31.83 -18.73
N PRO A 527 12.62 -31.66 -19.58
CA PRO A 527 13.92 -32.27 -19.35
C PRO A 527 14.47 -31.88 -17.97
N LYS A 528 14.87 -32.87 -17.17
CA LYS A 528 15.39 -32.66 -15.81
C LYS A 528 16.91 -32.63 -15.77
N THR A 529 17.57 -33.24 -16.76
CA THR A 529 19.04 -33.26 -16.84
C THR A 529 19.52 -32.69 -18.18
N ARG A 530 20.80 -32.34 -18.24
CA ARG A 530 21.45 -31.85 -19.46
C ARG A 530 21.42 -32.91 -20.56
N GLU A 531 21.66 -34.17 -20.21
CA GLU A 531 21.67 -35.30 -21.13
C GLU A 531 20.29 -35.52 -21.75
N GLU A 532 19.24 -35.40 -20.94
CA GLU A 532 17.86 -35.46 -21.41
C GLU A 532 17.54 -34.29 -22.33
N LEU A 533 17.93 -33.07 -21.97
CA LEU A 533 17.72 -31.89 -22.81
C LEU A 533 18.39 -32.02 -24.17
N ILE A 534 19.64 -32.50 -24.21
CA ILE A 534 20.38 -32.70 -25.47
C ILE A 534 19.69 -33.75 -26.33
N LYS A 535 19.30 -34.88 -25.74
CA LYS A 535 18.57 -35.95 -26.44
C LYS A 535 17.26 -35.43 -27.04
N GLU A 536 16.45 -34.75 -26.24
CA GLU A 536 15.17 -34.17 -26.67
C GLU A 536 15.34 -33.08 -27.74
N TRP A 537 16.46 -32.36 -27.70
CA TRP A 537 16.83 -31.38 -28.71
C TRP A 537 17.28 -32.04 -30.03
N ASP A 538 18.09 -33.10 -29.97
CA ASP A 538 18.49 -33.89 -31.14
C ASP A 538 17.28 -34.53 -31.82
N GLU A 539 16.29 -34.96 -31.03
CA GLU A 539 15.04 -35.54 -31.50
C GLU A 539 14.01 -34.48 -31.94
N GLY A 540 14.35 -33.19 -31.85
CA GLY A 540 13.53 -32.06 -32.31
C GLY A 540 12.29 -31.77 -31.47
N ARG A 541 12.13 -32.41 -30.31
CA ARG A 541 11.03 -32.16 -29.36
C ARG A 541 11.22 -30.87 -28.58
N VAL A 542 12.48 -30.53 -28.31
CA VAL A 542 12.89 -29.26 -27.71
C VAL A 542 13.71 -28.46 -28.72
N ARG A 543 13.57 -27.15 -28.72
CA ARG A 543 14.36 -26.25 -29.56
C ARG A 543 14.75 -24.98 -28.80
N PRO A 544 15.82 -24.28 -29.21
CA PRO A 544 16.15 -22.98 -28.65
C PRO A 544 14.99 -21.99 -28.86
N PHE A 545 14.69 -21.23 -27.81
CA PHE A 545 13.50 -20.37 -27.71
C PHE A 545 13.37 -19.39 -28.89
N ARG A 546 12.19 -19.39 -29.55
CA ARG A 546 11.75 -18.41 -30.57
C ARG A 546 12.72 -18.21 -31.76
N THR A 547 13.58 -19.20 -32.04
CA THR A 547 14.51 -19.14 -33.18
C THR A 547 13.81 -19.06 -34.54
N ASP A 548 12.54 -19.44 -34.61
CA ASP A 548 11.69 -19.42 -35.81
C ASP A 548 10.93 -18.11 -36.05
N ILE A 549 10.74 -17.26 -35.02
CA ILE A 549 9.89 -16.05 -35.14
C ILE A 549 10.70 -14.82 -35.55
N LEU A 550 11.82 -14.57 -34.89
CA LEU A 550 12.70 -13.46 -35.23
C LEU A 550 14.16 -13.92 -35.12
N PRO A 551 14.67 -14.65 -36.14
CA PRO A 551 16.02 -15.21 -36.11
C PRO A 551 17.09 -14.14 -35.82
N ALA A 552 16.93 -12.92 -36.32
CA ALA A 552 17.87 -11.83 -36.06
C ALA A 552 18.03 -11.47 -34.56
N SER A 553 17.00 -11.72 -33.75
CA SER A 553 16.99 -11.38 -32.31
C SER A 553 17.15 -12.60 -31.41
N HIS A 554 16.76 -13.79 -31.86
CA HIS A 554 16.75 -15.02 -31.06
C HIS A 554 17.76 -16.07 -31.50
N ASN A 555 18.38 -15.92 -32.68
CA ASN A 555 19.43 -16.84 -33.13
C ASN A 555 20.75 -16.49 -32.45
N VAL A 556 21.05 -17.19 -31.35
CA VAL A 556 22.36 -17.11 -30.72
C VAL A 556 23.35 -17.85 -31.62
N ARG A 557 24.41 -17.14 -32.06
CA ARG A 557 25.49 -17.78 -32.83
C ARG A 557 26.11 -18.88 -31.95
N ASP A 558 26.35 -20.04 -32.54
CA ASP A 558 26.94 -21.21 -31.87
C ASP A 558 26.11 -21.91 -30.79
N CYS A 559 24.76 -21.91 -30.87
CA CYS A 559 23.92 -22.74 -29.98
C CYS A 559 24.41 -24.20 -29.86
N ALA A 560 24.99 -24.77 -30.94
CA ALA A 560 25.54 -26.11 -30.94
C ALA A 560 26.66 -26.32 -29.90
N LYS A 561 27.46 -25.28 -29.57
CA LYS A 561 28.49 -25.35 -28.51
C LYS A 561 27.92 -25.58 -27.12
N TRP A 562 26.62 -25.36 -26.91
CA TRP A 562 25.97 -25.64 -25.63
C TRP A 562 25.70 -27.14 -25.44
N LYS A 563 25.87 -27.96 -26.49
CA LYS A 563 25.82 -29.43 -26.41
C LYS A 563 27.15 -30.04 -25.96
N ASP A 564 28.25 -29.32 -26.14
CA ASP A 564 29.58 -29.64 -25.62
C ASP A 564 29.69 -29.23 -24.15
#